data_AF-V6RZS9-F1
#
_entry.id   AF-V6RZS9-F1
#
_cell.length_a   1.000
_cell.length_b   1.000
_cell.length_c   1.000
_cell.angle_alpha   90.00
_cell.angle_beta   90.00
_cell.angle_gamma   90.00
#
_symmetry.space_group_name_H-M   'P 1'
#
loop_
_entity.id
_entity.type
_entity.pdbx_description
1 polymer ?
#
loop_
_entity_poly.entity_id
_entity_poly.type
_entity_poly.pdbx_seq_one_letter_code
_entity_poly.pdbx_strand_id
1 'polypeptide(L)'
;MKKIIALLALFFAFSVNVSAQDNSVQIEKNAKSDLEKLMTVITVENDMQMTFFNLFKKKHEGMLDSNATEASRREISRVIEAKLRATLTPQQTASLEKNKTVLAQLVGAPAPVASAKK
;
A
#
# COMPACT_ATOMS: atom_id res chain seq x y z
N MET A 1 -45.77 25.17 9.12
CA MET A 1 -44.94 24.53 8.07
C MET A 1 -43.59 25.22 7.81
N LYS A 2 -43.03 26.02 8.75
CA LYS A 2 -41.71 26.67 8.59
C LYS A 2 -40.55 25.90 9.25
N LYS A 3 -40.88 24.97 10.15
CA LYS A 3 -39.92 24.22 10.99
C LYS A 3 -39.44 22.90 10.37
N ILE A 4 -40.07 22.43 9.29
CA ILE A 4 -39.71 21.17 8.60
C ILE A 4 -38.52 21.39 7.66
N ILE A 5 -38.45 22.57 7.02
CA ILE A 5 -37.37 22.93 6.10
C ILE A 5 -36.02 23.02 6.84
N ALA A 6 -36.03 23.51 8.09
CA ALA A 6 -34.84 23.55 8.94
C ALA A 6 -34.34 22.15 9.34
N LEU A 7 -35.24 21.18 9.52
CA LEU A 7 -34.87 19.80 9.84
C LEU A 7 -34.22 19.10 8.63
N LEU A 8 -34.71 19.35 7.42
CA LEU A 8 -34.16 18.81 6.17
C LEU A 8 -32.78 19.39 5.84
N ALA A 9 -32.53 20.66 6.17
CA ALA A 9 -31.22 21.28 5.99
C ALA A 9 -30.14 20.68 6.92
N LEU A 10 -30.52 20.20 8.12
CA LEU A 10 -29.60 19.61 9.08
C LEU A 10 -29.08 18.23 8.64
N PHE A 11 -29.88 17.46 7.90
CA PHE A 11 -29.46 16.14 7.37
C PHE A 11 -28.51 16.25 6.16
N PHE A 12 -28.48 17.38 5.45
CA PHE A 12 -27.56 17.61 4.33
C PHE A 12 -26.13 17.99 4.76
N ALA A 13 -25.92 18.36 6.03
CA ALA A 13 -24.60 18.78 6.51
C ALA A 13 -23.64 17.60 6.82
N PHE A 14 -24.14 16.37 6.88
CA PHE A 14 -23.34 15.18 7.22
C PHE A 14 -22.82 14.38 6.02
N SER A 15 -23.18 14.74 4.78
CA SER A 15 -22.85 13.94 3.59
C SER A 15 -21.45 14.22 3.00
N VAL A 16 -20.69 15.15 3.54
CA VAL A 16 -19.47 15.67 2.88
C VAL A 16 -18.15 14.98 3.25
N ASN A 17 -18.15 13.88 4.02
CA ASN A 17 -16.91 13.23 4.49
C ASN A 17 -16.70 11.77 4.04
N VAL A 18 -17.34 11.32 2.95
CA VAL A 18 -17.25 9.93 2.50
C VAL A 18 -15.87 9.54 1.92
N SER A 19 -15.07 10.50 1.44
CA SER A 19 -13.84 10.18 0.69
C SER A 19 -12.65 9.69 1.53
N ALA A 20 -12.54 10.04 2.81
CA ALA A 20 -11.40 9.61 3.64
C ALA A 20 -11.62 8.23 4.28
N GLN A 21 -12.88 7.88 4.55
CA GLN A 21 -13.25 6.59 5.15
C GLN A 21 -13.16 5.43 4.15
N ASP A 22 -13.49 5.67 2.88
CA ASP A 22 -13.41 4.63 1.84
C ASP A 22 -11.96 4.26 1.51
N ASN A 23 -11.07 5.26 1.47
CA ASN A 23 -9.64 5.07 1.25
C ASN A 23 -8.98 4.26 2.37
N SER A 24 -9.32 4.51 3.64
CA SER A 24 -8.70 3.78 4.76
C SER A 24 -9.03 2.28 4.74
N VAL A 25 -10.29 1.93 4.44
CA VAL A 25 -10.73 0.54 4.29
C VAL A 25 -10.01 -0.13 3.10
N GLN A 26 -9.90 0.57 1.97
CA GLN A 26 -9.21 0.06 0.80
C GLN A 26 -7.70 -0.14 1.05
N ILE A 27 -7.04 0.82 1.71
CA ILE A 27 -5.63 0.75 2.10
C ILE A 27 -5.37 -0.49 2.94
N GLU A 28 -6.19 -0.73 3.97
CA GLU A 28 -6.03 -1.88 4.86
C GLU A 28 -6.25 -3.20 4.13
N LYS A 29 -7.28 -3.28 3.29
CA LYS A 29 -7.53 -4.46 2.45
C LYS A 29 -6.35 -4.76 1.53
N ASN A 30 -5.83 -3.75 0.85
CA ASN A 30 -4.71 -3.93 -0.08
C ASN A 30 -3.41 -4.30 0.65
N ALA A 31 -3.17 -3.73 1.83
CA ALA A 31 -2.02 -4.08 2.67
C ALA A 31 -2.08 -5.53 3.16
N LYS A 32 -3.27 -6.04 3.55
CA LYS A 32 -3.46 -7.46 3.87
C LYS A 32 -3.17 -8.35 2.66
N SER A 33 -3.71 -7.99 1.49
CA SER A 33 -3.48 -8.75 0.26
C SER A 33 -2.00 -8.83 -0.11
N ASP A 34 -1.24 -7.75 0.09
CA ASP A 34 0.20 -7.76 -0.16
C ASP A 34 0.98 -8.61 0.86
N LEU A 35 0.57 -8.60 2.13
CA LEU A 35 1.13 -9.51 3.13
C LEU A 35 0.87 -10.97 2.76
N GLU A 36 -0.36 -11.31 2.38
CA GLU A 36 -0.73 -12.66 1.93
C GLU A 36 0.12 -13.09 0.73
N LYS A 37 0.31 -12.21 -0.26
CA LYS A 37 1.20 -12.46 -1.40
C LYS A 37 2.65 -12.70 -0.99
N LEU A 38 3.19 -11.90 -0.08
CA LEU A 38 4.55 -12.11 0.44
C LEU A 38 4.66 -13.50 1.08
N MET A 39 3.66 -13.89 1.87
CA MET A 39 3.61 -15.19 2.54
C MET A 39 3.48 -16.38 1.59
N THR A 40 3.02 -16.18 0.34
CA THR A 40 3.05 -17.24 -0.69
C THR A 40 4.47 -17.58 -1.18
N VAL A 41 5.42 -16.66 -1.00
CA VAL A 41 6.80 -16.81 -1.50
C VAL A 41 7.79 -17.13 -0.39
N ILE A 42 7.52 -16.63 0.82
CA ILE A 42 8.40 -16.81 1.98
C ILE A 42 7.58 -17.09 3.24
N THR A 43 8.14 -17.86 4.16
CA THR A 43 7.58 -17.97 5.51
C THR A 43 7.85 -16.67 6.27
N VAL A 44 6.79 -16.08 6.84
CA VAL A 44 6.85 -14.89 7.70
C VAL A 44 6.31 -15.26 9.07
N GLU A 45 7.14 -15.11 10.10
CA GLU A 45 6.76 -15.35 11.49
C GLU A 45 5.65 -14.39 11.94
N ASN A 46 4.80 -14.83 12.86
CA ASN A 46 3.60 -14.09 13.26
C ASN A 46 3.91 -12.69 13.83
N ASP A 47 5.03 -12.55 14.53
CA ASP A 47 5.53 -11.28 15.06
C ASP A 47 5.94 -10.28 13.95
N MET A 48 6.46 -10.80 12.83
CA MET A 48 6.91 -10.01 11.68
C MET A 48 5.78 -9.65 10.71
N GLN A 49 4.66 -10.38 10.71
CA GLN A 49 3.51 -10.10 9.85
C GLN A 49 2.97 -8.68 10.05
N MET A 50 2.90 -8.21 11.30
CA MET A 50 2.44 -6.85 11.61
C MET A 50 3.37 -5.78 11.04
N THR A 51 4.69 -6.03 11.06
CA THR A 51 5.70 -5.15 10.48
C THR A 51 5.52 -5.02 8.97
N PHE A 52 5.34 -6.12 8.26
CA PHE A 52 5.09 -6.10 6.82
C PHE A 52 3.73 -5.51 6.45
N PHE A 53 2.68 -5.82 7.22
CA PHE A 53 1.37 -5.18 7.03
C PHE A 53 1.49 -3.66 7.15
N ASN A 54 2.18 -3.15 8.17
CA ASN A 54 2.36 -1.71 8.36
C ASN A 54 3.20 -1.08 7.23
N LEU A 55 4.21 -1.80 6.72
CA LEU A 55 4.98 -1.38 5.56
C LEU A 55 4.09 -1.23 4.33
N PHE A 56 3.24 -2.21 4.04
CA PHE A 56 2.31 -2.15 2.90
C PHE A 56 1.19 -1.14 3.11
N LYS A 57 0.74 -0.92 4.34
CA LYS A 57 -0.21 0.15 4.68
C LYS A 57 0.37 1.51 4.30
N LYS A 58 1.60 1.81 4.74
CA LYS A 58 2.31 3.05 4.38
C LYS A 58 2.52 3.21 2.87
N LYS A 59 2.76 2.10 2.16
CA LYS A 59 2.81 2.12 0.68
C LYS A 59 1.48 2.62 0.12
N HIS A 60 0.37 1.97 0.47
CA HIS A 60 -0.94 2.31 -0.09
C HIS A 60 -1.41 3.72 0.32
N GLU A 61 -1.10 4.16 1.55
CA GLU A 61 -1.31 5.55 1.98
C GLU A 61 -0.60 6.55 1.05
N GLY A 62 0.70 6.34 0.78
CA GLY A 62 1.47 7.23 -0.09
C GLY A 62 1.07 7.14 -1.58
N MET A 63 0.60 5.97 -2.03
CA MET A 63 0.17 5.79 -3.43
C MET A 63 -1.20 6.42 -3.72
N LEU A 64 -2.08 6.45 -2.72
CA LEU A 64 -3.42 7.02 -2.80
C LEU A 64 -3.49 8.49 -2.34
N ASP A 65 -2.38 9.08 -1.91
CA ASP A 65 -2.30 10.51 -1.61
C ASP A 65 -2.65 11.32 -2.88
N SER A 66 -3.60 12.23 -2.75
CA SER A 66 -4.07 13.08 -3.85
C SER A 66 -2.98 14.02 -4.40
N ASN A 67 -1.92 14.27 -3.63
CA ASN A 67 -0.77 15.07 -4.03
C ASN A 67 0.38 14.21 -4.60
N ALA A 68 0.23 12.88 -4.65
CA ALA A 68 1.29 12.02 -5.15
C ALA A 68 1.55 12.24 -6.64
N THR A 69 2.81 12.48 -6.97
CA THR A 69 3.32 12.58 -8.34
C THR A 69 3.89 11.25 -8.80
N GLU A 70 4.12 11.09 -10.11
CA GLU A 70 4.84 9.91 -10.63
C GLU A 70 6.23 9.76 -10.03
N ALA A 71 6.92 10.87 -9.75
CA ALA A 71 8.23 10.86 -9.10
C ALA A 71 8.12 10.38 -7.64
N SER A 72 7.14 10.86 -6.88
CA SER A 72 6.95 10.43 -5.49
C SER A 72 6.49 8.97 -5.41
N ARG A 73 5.64 8.50 -6.33
CA ARG A 73 5.25 7.08 -6.43
C ARG A 73 6.45 6.17 -6.69
N ARG A 74 7.35 6.56 -7.60
CA ARG A 74 8.61 5.83 -7.84
C ARG A 74 9.51 5.78 -6.60
N GLU A 75 9.62 6.90 -5.89
CA GLU A 75 10.40 6.95 -4.65
C GLU A 75 9.78 6.08 -3.56
N ILE A 76 8.45 6.08 -3.42
CA ILE A 76 7.73 5.17 -2.51
C ILE A 76 8.08 3.72 -2.86
N SER A 77 7.97 3.32 -4.14
CA SER A 77 8.33 1.96 -4.57
C SER A 77 9.78 1.60 -4.19
N ARG A 78 10.74 2.51 -4.43
CA ARG A 78 12.15 2.31 -4.09
C ARG A 78 12.36 2.13 -2.58
N VAL A 79 11.70 2.96 -1.77
CA VAL A 79 11.79 2.90 -0.30
C VAL A 79 11.16 1.62 0.24
N ILE A 80 10.02 1.20 -0.30
CA ILE A 80 9.36 -0.05 0.09
C ILE A 80 10.26 -1.24 -0.27
N GLU A 81 10.84 -1.27 -1.45
CA GLU A 81 11.76 -2.33 -1.87
C GLU A 81 13.00 -2.39 -0.97
N ALA A 82 13.61 -1.24 -0.66
CA ALA A 82 14.77 -1.17 0.22
C ALA A 82 14.45 -1.65 1.64
N LYS A 83 13.30 -1.25 2.20
CA LYS A 83 12.86 -1.70 3.53
C LYS A 83 12.56 -3.19 3.53
N LEU A 84 11.90 -3.70 2.50
CA LEU A 84 11.61 -5.13 2.36
C LEU A 84 12.92 -5.94 2.38
N ARG A 85 13.91 -5.56 1.57
CA ARG A 85 15.23 -6.21 1.56
C ARG A 85 15.99 -6.07 2.89
N ALA A 86 15.84 -4.95 3.59
CA ALA A 86 16.51 -4.74 4.88
C ALA A 86 15.89 -5.57 6.01
N THR A 87 14.61 -5.93 5.90
CA THR A 87 13.89 -6.70 6.92
C THR A 87 13.98 -8.21 6.69
N LEU A 88 14.08 -8.65 5.43
CA LEU A 88 14.17 -10.06 5.07
C LEU A 88 15.57 -10.65 5.29
N THR A 89 15.63 -11.93 5.60
CA THR A 89 16.91 -12.67 5.57
C THR A 89 17.44 -12.77 4.14
N PRO A 90 18.74 -13.07 3.93
CA PRO A 90 19.30 -13.28 2.60
C PRO A 90 18.58 -14.38 1.82
N GLN A 91 18.17 -15.47 2.49
CA GLN A 91 17.44 -16.58 1.89
C GLN A 91 16.03 -16.16 1.47
N GLN A 92 15.30 -15.45 2.33
CA GLN A 92 13.97 -14.93 2.00
C GLN A 92 14.03 -13.92 0.85
N THR A 93 15.04 -13.02 0.87
CA THR A 93 15.27 -12.06 -0.20
C THR A 93 15.51 -12.76 -1.54
N ALA A 94 16.37 -13.77 -1.58
CA ALA A 94 16.63 -14.54 -2.78
C ALA A 94 15.38 -15.29 -3.30
N SER A 95 14.55 -15.83 -2.41
CA SER A 95 13.27 -16.46 -2.79
C SER A 95 12.30 -15.45 -3.38
N LEU A 96 12.21 -14.24 -2.80
CA LEU A 96 11.37 -13.18 -3.31
C LEU A 96 11.84 -12.66 -4.68
N GLU A 97 13.14 -12.49 -4.88
CA GLU A 97 13.72 -12.01 -6.14
C GLU A 97 13.56 -12.99 -7.30
N LYS A 98 13.46 -14.29 -7.01
CA LYS A 98 13.07 -15.31 -8.00
C LYS A 98 11.63 -15.11 -8.48
N ASN A 99 10.76 -14.55 -7.64
CA ASN A 99 9.37 -14.27 -7.98
C ASN A 99 9.17 -12.78 -8.35
N LYS A 100 9.74 -12.39 -9.50
CA LYS A 100 9.72 -11.00 -10.00
C LYS A 100 8.32 -10.39 -10.07
N THR A 101 7.31 -11.21 -10.38
CA THR A 101 5.91 -10.76 -10.44
C THR A 101 5.38 -10.36 -9.08
N VAL A 102 5.59 -11.19 -8.05
CA VAL A 102 5.20 -10.86 -6.68
C VAL A 102 5.99 -9.66 -6.19
N LEU A 103 7.32 -9.65 -6.36
CA LEU A 103 8.16 -8.51 -5.96
C LEU A 103 7.64 -7.21 -6.57
N ALA A 104 7.34 -7.21 -7.87
CA ALA A 104 6.79 -6.04 -8.56
C ALA A 104 5.46 -5.58 -7.92
N GLN A 105 4.53 -6.49 -7.64
CA GLN A 105 3.27 -6.13 -6.99
C GLN A 105 3.47 -5.55 -5.57
N LEU A 106 4.36 -6.16 -4.79
CA LEU A 106 4.62 -5.74 -3.41
C LEU A 106 5.22 -4.34 -3.33
N VAL A 107 6.12 -3.99 -4.25
CA VAL A 107 6.72 -2.65 -4.30
C VAL A 107 5.82 -1.61 -5.00
N GLY A 108 4.70 -2.04 -5.59
CA GLY A 108 3.83 -1.16 -6.39
C GLY A 108 4.48 -0.72 -7.69
N ALA A 109 5.23 -1.64 -8.29
CA ALA A 109 6.13 -1.52 -9.44
C ALA A 109 5.81 -0.43 -10.48
N PRO A 110 6.88 0.11 -11.10
CA PRO A 110 7.62 -0.70 -12.05
C PRO A 110 8.97 -1.19 -11.50
N ALA A 111 9.11 -2.50 -11.31
CA ALA A 111 10.41 -3.13 -11.10
C ALA A 111 11.36 -2.81 -12.29
N PRO A 112 12.68 -2.76 -12.07
CA PRO A 112 13.62 -2.12 -12.97
C PRO A 112 13.72 -2.81 -14.34
N VAL A 113 13.88 -1.99 -15.39
CA VAL A 113 14.48 -2.42 -16.65
C VAL A 113 15.90 -2.88 -16.31
N ALA A 114 16.15 -4.18 -16.40
CA ALA A 114 17.50 -4.67 -16.56
C ALA A 114 18.00 -4.22 -17.95
N SER A 115 19.18 -3.57 -17.99
CA SER A 115 19.95 -3.04 -19.15
C SER A 115 19.44 -1.70 -19.73
N ALA A 116 20.27 -0.71 -20.04
CA ALA A 116 21.57 -0.81 -20.69
C ALA A 116 22.63 0.16 -20.12
N LYS A 117 23.85 -0.37 -19.98
CA LYS A 117 25.09 0.41 -20.07
C LYS A 117 25.02 1.30 -21.32
N LYS A 118 25.33 2.58 -21.19
CA LYS A 118 25.90 3.40 -22.27
C LYS A 118 27.34 3.68 -21.92
#